data_AF-A0A973FXS5-F1
#
_entry.id   AF-A0A973FXS5-F1
#
_cell.length_a   1.000
_cell.length_b   1.000
_cell.length_c   1.000
_cell.angle_alpha   90.00
_cell.angle_beta   90.00
_cell.angle_gamma   90.00
#
_symmetry.space_group_name_H-M   'P 1'
#
loop_
_entity.id
_entity.type
_entity.pdbx_description
1 polymer ?
#
loop_
_entity_poly.entity_id
_entity_poly.type
_entity_poly.pdbx_seq_one_letter_code
_entity_poly.pdbx_strand_id
1 'polypeptide(L)'
;MEEGTVYSQHVTQSADAYAIIHEKFGDAVSAFDPNETMPFFEVLDLSQWQKIALFMRDHPKLKFNYMACLSGVDYPAEGKVGIVCNLESLDVLGHRIAVKLKCDRTGGSIPSVACVWHTANWHEREAYDMYG
;
A
#
# COMPACT_ATOMS: atom_id res chain seq x y z
N MET A 1 4.10 12.67 -29.78
CA MET A 1 2.86 11.91 -29.91
C MET A 1 3.04 10.73 -28.99
N GLU A 2 2.72 10.90 -27.71
CA GLU A 2 2.82 9.81 -26.74
C GLU A 2 1.74 8.80 -27.10
N GLU A 3 2.18 7.59 -27.46
CA GLU A 3 1.30 6.44 -27.60
C GLU A 3 0.54 6.31 -26.29
N GLY A 4 -0.79 6.53 -26.35
CA GLY A 4 -1.66 6.34 -25.22
C GLY A 4 -1.47 4.93 -24.70
N THR A 5 -0.77 4.80 -23.57
CA THR A 5 -0.51 3.50 -22.97
C THR A 5 -1.86 2.94 -22.55
N VAL A 6 -2.34 1.95 -23.30
CA VAL A 6 -3.60 1.27 -22.98
C VAL A 6 -3.32 0.36 -21.81
N TYR A 7 -3.60 0.86 -20.61
CA TYR A 7 -3.49 0.08 -19.39
C TYR A 7 -4.49 -1.06 -19.39
N SER A 8 -4.06 -2.20 -18.86
CA SER A 8 -4.93 -3.33 -18.60
C SER A 8 -6.10 -2.96 -17.67
N GLN A 9 -7.19 -3.73 -17.75
CA GLN A 9 -8.42 -3.46 -17.00
C GLN A 9 -8.18 -3.39 -15.48
N HIS A 10 -7.29 -4.24 -14.95
CA HIS A 10 -6.99 -4.26 -13.51
C HIS A 10 -6.16 -3.04 -13.07
N VAL A 11 -5.24 -2.54 -13.90
CA VAL A 11 -4.48 -1.31 -13.61
C VAL A 11 -5.42 -0.11 -13.57
N THR A 12 -6.36 -0.04 -14.51
CA THR A 12 -7.37 1.02 -14.56
C THR A 12 -8.25 1.02 -13.30
N GLN A 13 -8.74 -0.15 -12.88
CA GLN A 13 -9.52 -0.27 -11.63
C GLN A 13 -8.71 0.14 -10.39
N SER A 14 -7.42 -0.16 -10.38
CA SER A 14 -6.51 0.21 -9.29
C SER A 14 -6.25 1.73 -9.28
N ALA A 15 -6.18 2.36 -10.46
CA ALA A 15 -6.09 3.81 -10.61
C ALA A 15 -7.36 4.52 -10.12
N ASP A 16 -8.54 4.00 -10.44
CA ASP A 16 -9.82 4.52 -9.94
C ASP A 16 -9.90 4.41 -8.41
N ALA A 17 -9.48 3.28 -7.84
CA ALA A 17 -9.38 3.09 -6.39
C ALA A 17 -8.39 4.07 -5.76
N TYR A 18 -7.22 4.27 -6.37
CA TYR A 18 -6.23 5.22 -5.91
C TYR A 18 -6.75 6.67 -5.97
N ALA A 19 -7.51 7.07 -6.99
CA ALA A 19 -8.06 8.41 -7.11
C ALA A 19 -8.93 8.79 -5.89
N ILE A 20 -9.72 7.84 -5.38
CA ILE A 20 -10.54 8.02 -4.17
C ILE A 20 -9.67 8.19 -2.92
N ILE A 21 -8.55 7.46 -2.84
CA ILE A 21 -7.61 7.58 -1.71
C ILE A 21 -6.92 8.94 -1.77
N HIS A 22 -6.44 9.34 -2.95
CA HIS A 22 -5.74 10.60 -3.17
C HIS A 22 -6.64 11.82 -2.93
N GLU A 23 -7.93 11.76 -3.26
CA GLU A 23 -8.88 12.83 -2.96
C GLU A 23 -8.92 13.18 -1.46
N LYS A 24 -8.74 12.17 -0.58
CA LYS A 24 -8.81 12.35 0.87
C LYS A 24 -7.44 12.53 1.53
N PHE A 25 -6.40 11.90 0.99
CA PHE A 25 -5.07 11.81 1.62
C PHE A 25 -3.93 12.29 0.73
N GLY A 26 -4.20 13.11 -0.30
CA GLY A 26 -3.22 13.50 -1.32
C GLY A 26 -1.88 13.99 -0.77
N ASP A 27 -1.87 14.77 0.31
CA ASP A 27 -0.63 15.28 0.92
C ASP A 27 0.21 14.20 1.63
N ALA A 28 -0.40 13.05 1.97
CA ALA A 28 0.20 11.95 2.71
C ALA A 28 0.65 10.78 1.83
N VAL A 29 0.38 10.82 0.52
CA VAL A 29 0.67 9.72 -0.43
C VAL A 29 1.46 10.22 -1.63
N SER A 30 2.31 9.37 -2.20
CA SER A 30 3.00 9.63 -3.47
C SER A 30 2.06 9.48 -4.65
N ALA A 31 2.47 9.95 -5.83
CA ALA A 31 1.79 9.61 -7.08
C ALA A 31 1.65 8.08 -7.27
N PHE A 32 0.58 7.70 -7.97
CA PHE A 32 0.30 6.32 -8.35
C PHE A 32 1.24 5.84 -9.44
N ASP A 33 1.80 4.65 -9.25
CA ASP A 33 2.60 3.95 -10.24
C ASP A 33 1.73 2.87 -10.92
N PRO A 34 1.44 3.01 -12.23
CA PRO A 34 0.60 2.09 -12.98
C PRO A 34 1.40 0.86 -13.45
N ASN A 35 2.16 0.24 -12.55
CA ASN A 35 2.89 -0.98 -12.87
C ASN A 35 1.92 -2.09 -13.31
N GLU A 36 2.13 -2.63 -14.52
CA GLU A 36 1.25 -3.63 -15.13
C GLU A 36 1.06 -4.88 -14.27
N THR A 37 2.09 -5.31 -13.53
CA THR A 37 1.98 -6.50 -12.69
C THR A 37 1.30 -6.17 -11.36
N MET A 38 1.77 -5.12 -10.70
CA MET A 38 1.32 -4.74 -9.36
C MET A 38 1.32 -3.23 -9.17
N PRO A 39 0.20 -2.54 -9.45
CA PRO A 39 0.10 -1.10 -9.25
C PRO A 39 0.34 -0.73 -7.78
N PHE A 40 1.02 0.39 -7.54
CA PHE A 40 1.37 0.78 -6.18
C PHE A 40 1.41 2.28 -5.96
N PHE A 41 1.40 2.66 -4.69
CA PHE A 41 1.75 4.01 -4.23
C PHE A 41 2.53 3.92 -2.92
N GLU A 42 3.22 4.99 -2.55
CA GLU A 42 3.98 5.11 -1.31
C GLU A 42 3.24 6.02 -0.34
N VAL A 43 3.22 5.66 0.95
CA VAL A 43 2.74 6.53 2.03
C VAL A 43 3.92 7.38 2.52
N LEU A 44 3.81 8.69 2.34
CA LEU A 44 4.85 9.67 2.71
C LEU A 44 4.74 10.09 4.17
N ASP A 45 3.51 10.19 4.71
CA ASP A 45 3.26 10.47 6.12
C ASP A 45 2.80 9.20 6.85
N LEU A 46 3.73 8.54 7.54
CA LEU A 46 3.48 7.32 8.29
C LEU A 46 2.44 7.50 9.41
N SER A 47 2.24 8.73 9.92
CA SER A 47 1.24 8.99 10.96
C SER A 47 -0.20 8.80 10.47
N GLN A 48 -0.42 8.90 9.14
CA GLN A 48 -1.72 8.67 8.51
C GLN A 48 -1.95 7.20 8.14
N TRP A 49 -0.93 6.34 8.22
CA TRP A 49 -1.00 4.99 7.69
C TRP A 49 -2.21 4.20 8.19
N GLN A 50 -2.45 4.16 9.50
CA GLN A 50 -3.60 3.46 10.07
C GLN A 50 -4.94 4.03 9.60
N LYS A 51 -5.04 5.35 9.40
CA LYS A 51 -6.27 6.00 8.91
C LYS A 51 -6.50 5.68 7.43
N ILE A 52 -5.45 5.65 6.62
CA ILE A 52 -5.49 5.24 5.22
C ILE A 52 -5.92 3.78 5.14
N ALA A 53 -5.30 2.89 5.92
CA ALA A 53 -5.63 1.48 5.98
C ALA A 53 -7.11 1.23 6.34
N LEU A 54 -7.61 1.89 7.39
CA LEU A 54 -9.03 1.81 7.76
C LEU A 54 -9.95 2.33 6.64
N PHE A 55 -9.59 3.44 6.00
CA PHE A 55 -10.36 3.99 4.90
C PHE A 55 -10.39 3.04 3.69
N MET A 56 -9.25 2.46 3.32
CA MET A 56 -9.12 1.48 2.24
C MET A 56 -10.01 0.25 2.48
N ARG A 57 -10.05 -0.26 3.71
CA ARG A 57 -10.89 -1.40 4.09
C ARG A 57 -12.38 -1.05 4.09
N ASP A 58 -12.75 0.06 4.72
CA ASP A 58 -14.15 0.35 5.04
C ASP A 58 -14.91 1.03 3.89
N HIS A 59 -14.22 1.82 3.06
CA HIS A 59 -14.85 2.62 2.02
C HIS A 59 -15.64 1.75 1.02
N PRO A 60 -16.92 2.08 0.72
CA PRO A 60 -17.79 1.25 -0.12
C PRO A 60 -17.27 0.93 -1.52
N LYS A 61 -16.46 1.81 -2.10
CA LYS A 61 -15.87 1.66 -3.44
C LYS A 61 -14.44 1.12 -3.45
N LEU A 62 -13.85 0.85 -2.29
CA LEU A 62 -12.48 0.31 -2.19
C LEU A 62 -12.52 -1.13 -1.70
N LYS A 63 -13.08 -1.35 -0.51
CA LYS A 63 -13.30 -2.69 0.07
C LYS A 63 -12.06 -3.59 0.03
N PHE A 64 -10.88 -3.04 0.31
CA PHE A 64 -9.66 -3.84 0.51
C PHE A 64 -9.79 -4.67 1.80
N ASN A 65 -10.48 -5.80 1.72
CA ASN A 65 -10.82 -6.67 2.84
C ASN A 65 -9.76 -7.75 3.09
N TYR A 66 -8.81 -7.91 2.18
CA TYR A 66 -7.76 -8.92 2.28
C TYR A 66 -6.37 -8.31 2.07
N MET A 67 -5.45 -8.64 2.97
CA MET A 67 -4.03 -8.39 2.77
C MET A 67 -3.36 -9.71 2.44
N ALA A 68 -2.94 -9.85 1.19
CA ALA A 68 -2.39 -11.08 0.63
C ALA A 68 -0.99 -11.39 1.18
N CYS A 69 -0.16 -10.36 1.31
CA CYS A 69 1.14 -10.46 1.97
C CYS A 69 1.63 -9.08 2.40
N LEU A 70 2.60 -9.09 3.31
CA LEU A 70 3.44 -7.94 3.63
C LEU A 70 4.89 -8.41 3.60
N SER A 71 5.74 -7.65 2.92
CA SER A 71 7.16 -7.98 2.75
C SER A 71 8.04 -6.80 3.14
N GLY A 72 9.09 -7.09 3.92
CA GLY A 72 10.14 -6.11 4.20
C GLY A 72 11.00 -5.85 2.98
N VAL A 73 11.40 -4.60 2.77
CA VAL A 73 12.29 -4.16 1.69
C VAL A 73 13.37 -3.27 2.26
N ASP A 74 14.60 -3.53 1.87
CA ASP A 74 15.74 -2.71 2.26
C ASP A 74 16.08 -1.68 1.18
N TYR A 75 16.31 -0.43 1.59
CA TYR A 75 16.73 0.68 0.72
C TYR A 75 18.08 1.24 1.19
N PRO A 76 19.22 0.54 0.95
CA PRO A 76 20.52 0.90 1.49
C PRO A 76 21.01 2.29 1.06
N ALA A 77 20.75 2.66 -0.20
CA ALA A 77 21.17 3.95 -0.76
C ALA A 77 20.45 5.14 -0.12
N GLU A 78 19.26 4.91 0.44
CA GLU A 78 18.44 5.91 1.11
C GLU A 78 18.62 5.89 2.64
N GLY A 79 19.32 4.88 3.19
CA GLY A 79 19.40 4.67 4.63
C GLY A 79 18.07 4.29 5.26
N LYS A 80 17.15 3.70 4.48
CA LYS A 80 15.78 3.40 4.88
C LYS A 80 15.50 1.90 4.82
N VAL A 81 14.54 1.48 5.63
CA VAL A 81 13.88 0.18 5.53
C VAL A 81 12.40 0.42 5.28
N GLY A 82 11.72 -0.54 4.69
CA GLY A 82 10.33 -0.37 4.33
C GLY A 82 9.56 -1.67 4.32
N ILE A 83 8.24 -1.53 4.14
CA ILE A 83 7.33 -2.64 3.93
C ILE A 83 6.51 -2.39 2.68
N VAL A 84 6.15 -3.48 2.00
CA VAL A 84 5.22 -3.49 0.88
C VAL A 84 4.04 -4.35 1.27
N CYS A 85 2.86 -3.73 1.37
CA CYS A 85 1.61 -4.39 1.71
C CYS A 85 0.80 -4.64 0.44
N ASN A 86 0.56 -5.90 0.09
CA ASN A 86 -0.26 -6.26 -1.06
C ASN A 86 -1.71 -6.43 -0.61
N LEU A 87 -2.57 -5.53 -1.07
CA LEU A 87 -3.98 -5.45 -0.69
C LEU A 87 -4.87 -5.85 -1.86
N GLU A 88 -5.93 -6.59 -1.54
CA GLU A 88 -6.90 -7.07 -2.51
C GLU A 88 -8.32 -6.83 -1.99
N SER A 89 -9.22 -6.44 -2.90
CA SER A 89 -10.65 -6.47 -2.68
C SER A 89 -11.20 -7.81 -3.15
N LEU A 90 -11.13 -8.83 -2.29
CA LEU A 90 -11.85 -10.08 -2.51
C LEU A 90 -13.36 -9.81 -2.36
N ASP A 91 -14.21 -10.47 -3.15
CA ASP A 91 -15.68 -10.35 -3.19
C ASP A 91 -16.25 -9.51 -4.34
N VAL A 92 -16.16 -8.17 -4.29
CA VAL A 92 -17.04 -7.30 -5.11
C VAL A 92 -16.34 -6.60 -6.27
N LEU A 93 -15.11 -6.11 -6.06
CA LEU A 93 -14.47 -5.19 -6.99
C LEU A 93 -13.24 -5.77 -7.69
N GLY A 94 -12.64 -6.84 -7.16
CA GLY A 94 -11.61 -7.63 -7.85
C GLY A 94 -10.31 -6.91 -8.20
N HIS A 95 -10.06 -5.74 -7.62
CA HIS A 95 -8.85 -4.97 -7.84
C HIS A 95 -7.83 -5.18 -6.71
N ARG A 96 -6.56 -4.89 -7.02
CA ARG A 96 -5.42 -5.08 -6.13
C ARG A 96 -4.49 -3.88 -6.19
N ILE A 97 -3.90 -3.52 -5.07
CA ILE A 97 -2.92 -2.44 -5.01
C ILE A 97 -1.87 -2.77 -3.97
N ALA A 98 -0.62 -2.43 -4.25
CA ALA A 98 0.46 -2.49 -3.27
C ALA A 98 0.64 -1.12 -2.61
N VAL A 99 0.82 -1.11 -1.29
CA VAL A 99 1.14 0.09 -0.53
C VAL A 99 2.55 -0.03 0.02
N LYS A 100 3.41 0.93 -0.34
CA LYS A 100 4.79 0.98 0.13
C LYS A 100 4.90 1.97 1.28
N LEU A 101 5.64 1.59 2.31
CA LEU A 101 5.97 2.48 3.42
C LEU A 101 7.46 2.37 3.69
N LYS A 102 8.10 3.49 4.00
CA LYS A 102 9.52 3.54 4.34
C LYS A 102 9.71 4.31 5.64
N CYS A 103 10.60 3.84 6.49
CA CYS A 103 11.07 4.53 7.68
C CYS A 103 12.60 4.56 7.71
N ASP A 104 13.15 5.39 8.59
CA ASP A 104 14.59 5.43 8.79
C ASP A 104 15.08 4.11 9.38
N ARG A 105 16.19 3.58 8.84
CA ARG A 105 16.76 2.30 9.28
C ARG A 105 17.07 2.25 10.77
N THR A 106 17.44 3.39 11.35
CA THR A 106 17.76 3.53 12.77
C THR A 106 16.72 4.41 13.45
N GLY A 107 15.90 3.82 14.34
CA GLY A 107 14.91 4.57 15.12
C GLY A 107 13.61 4.91 14.38
N GLY A 108 13.47 4.52 13.11
CA GLY A 108 12.21 4.57 12.39
C GLY A 108 11.24 3.52 12.89
N SER A 109 9.95 3.81 12.79
CA SER A 109 8.89 2.84 13.10
C SER A 109 7.72 3.05 12.15
N ILE A 110 7.04 1.95 11.81
CA ILE A 110 5.85 1.95 10.97
C ILE A 110 4.66 1.49 11.84
N PRO A 111 3.56 2.25 11.91
CA PRO A 111 2.40 1.84 12.67
C PRO A 111 1.82 0.50 12.19
N SER A 112 1.57 -0.43 13.10
CA SER A 112 0.93 -1.72 12.78
C SER A 112 -0.49 -1.52 12.24
N VAL A 113 -0.86 -2.37 11.29
CA VAL A 113 -2.22 -2.49 10.72
C VAL A 113 -2.84 -3.86 10.99
N ALA A 114 -2.30 -4.63 11.92
CA ALA A 114 -2.89 -5.89 12.39
C ALA A 114 -4.32 -5.72 12.94
N CYS A 115 -4.68 -4.53 13.44
CA CYS A 115 -6.04 -4.17 13.85
C CYS A 115 -6.99 -3.93 12.67
N VAL A 116 -6.47 -3.67 11.48
CA VAL A 116 -7.22 -3.48 10.24
C VAL A 116 -7.37 -4.80 9.50
N TRP A 117 -6.24 -5.47 9.26
CA TRP A 117 -6.13 -6.80 8.63
C TRP A 117 -5.38 -7.75 9.56
N HIS A 118 -6.07 -8.74 10.10
CA HIS A 118 -5.45 -9.68 11.06
C HIS A 118 -4.30 -10.51 10.46
N THR A 119 -4.27 -10.69 9.14
CA THR A 119 -3.16 -11.36 8.44
C THR A 119 -1.84 -10.61 8.58
N ALA A 120 -1.87 -9.29 8.82
CA ALA A 120 -0.66 -8.48 8.97
C ALA A 120 0.15 -8.86 10.23
N ASN A 121 -0.48 -9.43 11.27
CA ASN A 121 0.22 -9.72 12.53
C ASN A 121 1.47 -10.59 12.34
N TRP A 122 1.35 -11.68 11.58
CA TRP A 122 2.48 -12.58 11.34
C TRP A 122 3.52 -11.92 10.43
N HIS A 123 3.09 -11.28 9.35
CA HIS A 123 4.00 -10.67 8.38
C HIS A 123 4.77 -9.48 8.95
N GLU A 124 4.14 -8.66 9.81
CA GLU A 124 4.81 -7.56 10.51
C GLU A 124 5.92 -8.10 11.42
N ARG A 125 5.68 -9.22 12.10
CA ARG A 125 6.70 -9.87 12.95
C ARG A 125 7.83 -10.47 12.12
N GLU A 126 7.53 -11.10 10.98
CA GLU A 126 8.54 -11.60 10.05
C GLU A 126 9.41 -10.46 9.50
N ALA A 127 8.80 -9.33 9.11
CA ALA A 127 9.52 -8.15 8.67
C ALA A 127 10.41 -7.57 9.78
N TYR A 128 9.90 -7.51 11.02
CA TYR A 128 10.67 -7.07 12.18
C TYR A 128 11.84 -7.99 12.50
N ASP A 129 11.65 -9.31 12.47
CA ASP A 129 12.71 -10.27 12.75
C ASP A 129 13.84 -10.21 11.71
N MET A 130 13.54 -9.84 10.46
CA MET A 130 14.52 -9.76 9.35
C MET A 130 15.18 -8.38 9.20
N TYR A 131 14.43 -7.30 9.40
CA TYR A 131 14.87 -5.93 9.09
C TYR A 131 14.93 -4.98 10.30
N GLY A 132 14.38 -5.39 11.45
CA GLY A 132 14.24 -4.57 12.66
C GLY A 132 12.99 -3.71 12.68
#